data_AF-A0A1F6CPQ0-F1
#
_entry.id   AF-A0A1F6CPQ0-F1
#
_cell.length_a   1.000
_cell.length_b   1.000
_cell.length_c   1.000
_cell.angle_alpha   90.00
_cell.angle_beta   90.00
_cell.angle_gamma   90.00
#
_symmetry.space_group_name_H-M   'P 1'
#
loop_
_entity.id
_entity.type
_entity.pdbx_description
1 polymer ?
#
loop_
_entity_poly.entity_id
_entity_poly.type
_entity_poly.pdbx_seq_one_letter_code
_entity_poly.pdbx_strand_id
1 'polypeptide(L)'
;MPTAIPTLARLSFWVPPERMAEFEVAYREKLVPILKAHGLAESSERGRATPADVFSRLFEFNTPSEVEEKQKTLRDDPAWTAALRGLGTDFGTTGPDVLIRHHLMIYSSLAGPGTVVSASPGKVTPAGRGRGHWRNFDVTDGLAGAAVRSILQDQEGALWFGIEGGVSRYDGKSFISFTTRDGLAHNLVLKILQDREGILWFGTWGGGVSRYDPSTSLALRSGQAPSASSGHVWTTFTARDGLADDHVGAIFQDREGYIWFGTKRGVSRYDGKSFITLTTRDGLAHNTVYSILQDREGYMWFMTWGGGVSRYDGKSFITFTTKDGLAFNAGGAIFQDRDGNLWFGTRGGVSRYDGKSFTNFTTKDGLVDNRVRSVFQDQEGVFWFGALWNGVSRYDGKSFTNFTTKDGLINDLLFSIFQDREGNL
;
A
#
# COMPACT_ATOMS: atom_id res chain seq x y z
N MET A 1 36.05 4.59 4.12
CA MET A 1 34.90 5.41 4.56
C MET A 1 33.73 5.03 3.67
N PRO A 2 32.53 4.73 4.19
CA PRO A 2 31.38 4.55 3.31
C PRO A 2 31.12 5.89 2.64
N THR A 3 31.16 5.94 1.32
CA THR A 3 30.70 7.08 0.54
C THR A 3 29.23 7.33 0.89
N ALA A 4 28.93 8.49 1.45
CA ALA A 4 27.54 8.88 1.72
C ALA A 4 26.74 8.75 0.43
N ILE A 5 25.67 7.97 0.46
CA ILE A 5 24.73 7.89 -0.67
C ILE A 5 24.00 9.24 -0.67
N PRO A 6 24.08 10.05 -1.75
CA PRO A 6 23.37 11.31 -1.82
C PRO A 6 21.87 11.06 -1.67
N THR A 7 21.21 11.89 -0.86
CA THR A 7 19.75 11.86 -0.72
C THR A 7 19.17 12.46 -1.98
N LEU A 8 18.41 11.68 -2.74
CA LEU A 8 17.64 12.22 -3.86
C LEU A 8 16.29 12.68 -3.34
N ALA A 9 15.78 13.80 -3.86
CA ALA A 9 14.38 14.19 -3.72
C ALA A 9 13.74 14.36 -5.10
N ARG A 10 12.45 14.05 -5.20
CA ARG A 10 11.66 14.20 -6.41
C ARG A 10 10.69 15.35 -6.26
N LEU A 11 10.77 16.29 -7.19
CA LEU A 11 9.73 17.29 -7.42
C LEU A 11 8.79 16.76 -8.50
N SER A 12 7.50 16.58 -8.17
CA SER A 12 6.47 16.06 -9.07
C SER A 12 5.34 17.05 -9.25
N PHE A 13 4.74 17.07 -10.43
CA PHE A 13 3.55 17.86 -10.80
C PHE A 13 2.54 16.96 -11.52
N TRP A 14 1.25 17.14 -11.23
CA TRP A 14 0.17 16.43 -11.93
C TRP A 14 -0.28 17.29 -13.11
N VAL A 15 -0.08 16.76 -14.31
CA VAL A 15 -0.25 17.47 -15.59
C VAL A 15 -1.00 16.55 -16.55
N PRO A 16 -2.03 17.04 -17.26
CA PRO A 16 -2.70 16.24 -18.28
C PRO A 16 -1.68 15.69 -19.30
N PRO A 17 -1.68 14.37 -19.60
CA PRO A 17 -0.67 13.74 -20.46
C PRO A 17 -0.47 14.43 -21.81
N GLU A 18 -1.54 14.94 -22.40
CA GLU A 18 -1.55 15.63 -23.69
C GLU A 18 -0.86 17.00 -23.66
N ARG A 19 -0.61 17.56 -22.48
CA ARG A 19 0.03 18.87 -22.28
C ARG A 19 1.44 18.78 -21.67
N MET A 20 1.99 17.57 -21.56
CA MET A 20 3.27 17.33 -20.91
C MET A 20 4.43 18.12 -21.56
N ALA A 21 4.45 18.21 -22.89
CA ALA A 21 5.49 18.93 -23.62
C ALA A 21 5.42 20.46 -23.39
N GLU A 22 4.21 21.03 -23.38
CA GLU A 22 4.00 22.45 -23.04
C GLU A 22 4.41 22.74 -21.60
N PHE A 23 4.05 21.85 -20.68
CA PHE A 23 4.40 21.99 -19.27
C PHE A 23 5.92 21.94 -19.06
N GLU A 24 6.65 21.09 -19.79
CA GLU A 24 8.11 21.03 -19.68
C GLU A 24 8.77 22.37 -20.04
N VAL A 25 8.26 23.06 -21.07
CA VAL A 25 8.73 24.40 -21.44
C VAL A 25 8.44 25.39 -20.31
N ALA A 26 7.19 25.42 -19.83
CA ALA A 26 6.79 26.32 -18.76
C ALA A 26 7.55 26.06 -17.44
N TYR A 27 7.85 24.80 -17.13
CA TYR A 27 8.68 24.41 -15.99
C TYR A 27 10.10 24.99 -16.10
N ARG A 28 10.72 24.83 -17.28
CA ARG A 28 12.08 25.36 -17.54
C ARG A 28 12.14 26.88 -17.45
N GLU A 29 11.10 27.56 -17.91
CA GLU A 29 11.06 29.03 -17.90
C GLU A 29 10.67 29.61 -16.54
N LYS A 30 9.65 29.05 -15.89
CA LYS A 30 9.02 29.64 -14.71
C LYS A 30 9.57 29.10 -13.38
N LEU A 31 10.02 27.84 -13.33
CA LEU A 31 10.40 27.19 -12.06
C LEU A 31 11.90 26.97 -11.91
N VAL A 32 12.62 26.56 -12.97
CA VAL A 32 14.06 26.29 -12.89
C VAL A 32 14.87 27.49 -12.36
N PRO A 33 14.60 28.76 -12.73
CA PRO A 33 15.33 29.89 -12.16
C PRO A 33 15.17 30.00 -10.63
N ILE A 34 13.97 29.77 -10.12
CA ILE A 34 13.65 29.81 -8.69
C ILE A 34 14.34 28.65 -7.96
N LEU A 35 14.22 27.44 -8.50
CA LEU A 35 14.88 26.25 -7.95
C LEU A 35 16.40 26.46 -7.84
N LYS A 36 17.04 27.00 -8.89
CA LYS A 36 18.47 27.35 -8.86
C LYS A 36 18.81 28.40 -7.81
N ALA A 37 17.97 29.42 -7.60
CA ALA A 37 18.18 30.42 -6.56
C ALA A 37 18.14 29.81 -5.14
N HIS A 38 17.37 28.73 -4.96
CA HIS A 38 17.36 27.93 -3.73
C HIS A 38 18.48 26.87 -3.66
N GLY A 39 19.39 26.82 -4.64
CA GLY A 39 20.49 25.86 -4.70
C GLY A 39 20.05 24.45 -5.09
N LEU A 40 18.89 24.28 -5.72
CA LEU A 40 18.39 22.99 -6.20
C LEU A 40 18.89 22.76 -7.64
N ALA A 41 19.77 21.78 -7.78
CA ALA A 41 20.25 21.32 -9.08
C ALA A 41 19.58 19.99 -9.47
N GLU A 42 19.05 19.93 -10.70
CA GLU A 42 18.50 18.68 -11.22
C GLU A 42 19.61 17.62 -11.31
N SER A 43 19.33 16.45 -10.75
CA SER A 43 20.20 15.28 -10.82
C SER A 43 20.26 14.75 -12.26
N SER A 44 21.41 14.16 -12.60
CA SER A 44 21.56 13.38 -13.85
C SER A 44 20.77 12.06 -13.82
N GLU A 45 20.33 11.63 -12.64
CA GLU A 45 19.51 10.45 -12.48
C GLU A 45 18.09 10.64 -13.01
N ARG A 46 17.61 9.64 -13.74
CA ARG A 46 16.24 9.63 -14.26
C ARG A 46 15.20 9.11 -13.26
N GLY A 47 15.64 8.38 -12.23
CA GLY A 47 14.75 7.70 -11.28
C GLY A 47 13.79 6.67 -11.91
N ARG A 48 12.78 6.26 -11.16
CA ARG A 48 11.69 5.40 -11.62
C ARG A 48 10.75 6.17 -12.52
N ALA A 49 10.21 5.49 -13.53
CA ALA A 49 9.18 6.06 -14.39
C ALA A 49 7.98 6.54 -13.56
N THR A 50 7.45 7.70 -13.91
CA THR A 50 6.20 8.23 -13.35
C THR A 50 5.00 7.82 -14.21
N PRO A 51 3.79 7.81 -13.65
CA PRO A 51 2.56 7.76 -14.44
C PRO A 51 2.56 8.80 -15.57
N ALA A 52 1.81 8.53 -16.65
CA ALA A 52 1.77 9.39 -17.83
C ALA A 52 1.23 10.81 -17.55
N ASP A 53 0.51 11.00 -16.46
CA ASP A 53 -0.07 12.26 -15.98
C ASP A 53 0.81 12.97 -14.92
N VAL A 54 2.07 12.54 -14.76
CA VAL A 54 2.98 13.10 -13.76
C VAL A 54 4.31 13.51 -14.40
N PHE A 55 4.57 14.82 -14.41
CA PHE A 55 5.88 15.39 -14.70
C PHE A 55 6.75 15.36 -13.44
N SER A 56 8.03 14.98 -13.54
CA SER A 56 8.94 15.06 -12.39
C SER A 56 10.40 15.33 -12.73
N ARG A 57 11.14 15.81 -11.73
CA ARG A 57 12.60 15.97 -11.74
C ARG A 57 13.20 15.50 -10.41
N LEU A 58 14.40 14.94 -10.48
CA LEU A 58 15.18 14.55 -9.31
C LEU A 58 16.20 15.62 -8.96
N PHE A 59 16.51 15.74 -7.68
CA PHE A 59 17.45 16.69 -7.11
C PHE A 59 18.32 15.96 -6.08
N GLU A 60 19.62 16.24 -6.08
CA GLU A 60 20.58 15.66 -5.14
C GLU A 60 20.78 16.56 -3.93
N PHE A 61 20.84 15.94 -2.75
CA PHE A 61 21.05 16.56 -1.45
C PHE A 61 22.03 15.72 -0.64
N ASN A 62 22.70 16.34 0.32
CA ASN A 62 23.64 15.65 1.18
C ASN A 62 22.93 14.85 2.28
N THR A 63 21.77 15.34 2.74
CA THR A 63 21.01 14.70 3.83
C THR A 63 19.49 14.84 3.64
N PRO A 64 18.67 13.98 4.29
CA PRO A 64 17.22 14.15 4.39
C PRO A 64 16.79 15.51 4.96
N SER A 65 17.47 15.99 6.01
CA SER A 65 17.16 17.27 6.66
C SER A 65 17.35 18.47 5.73
N GLU A 66 18.29 18.38 4.78
CA GLU A 66 18.46 19.41 3.75
C GLU A 66 17.23 19.49 2.83
N VAL A 67 16.57 18.37 2.55
CA VAL A 67 15.33 18.36 1.75
C VAL A 67 14.21 19.09 2.48
N GLU A 68 14.04 18.82 3.78
CA GLU A 68 13.01 19.48 4.61
C GLU A 68 13.24 21.00 4.71
N GLU A 69 14.49 21.42 4.87
CA GLU A 69 14.88 22.83 4.84
C GLU A 69 14.53 23.46 3.49
N LYS A 70 14.90 22.81 2.38
CA LYS A 70 14.66 23.34 1.03
C LYS A 70 13.17 23.40 0.70
N GLN A 71 12.37 22.42 1.11
CA GLN A 71 10.91 22.48 1.04
C GLN A 71 10.36 23.70 1.78
N LYS A 72 10.85 23.98 2.99
CA LYS A 72 10.42 25.14 3.77
C LYS A 72 10.79 26.44 3.05
N THR A 73 12.04 26.59 2.62
CA THR A 73 12.48 27.83 1.94
C THR A 73 11.71 28.10 0.65
N LEU A 74 11.41 27.07 -0.17
CA LEU A 74 10.58 27.23 -1.37
C LEU A 74 9.15 27.63 -1.02
N ARG A 75 8.54 27.01 0.00
CA ARG A 75 7.19 27.37 0.45
C ARG A 75 7.09 28.83 0.91
N ASP A 76 8.15 29.33 1.53
CA ASP A 76 8.21 30.70 2.05
C ASP A 76 8.57 31.73 0.94
N ASP A 77 8.95 31.30 -0.27
CA ASP A 77 9.25 32.19 -1.40
C ASP A 77 7.96 32.63 -2.14
N PRO A 78 7.64 33.94 -2.18
CA PRO A 78 6.51 34.46 -2.94
C PRO A 78 6.61 34.19 -4.46
N ALA A 79 7.82 34.18 -5.02
CA ALA A 79 8.03 33.91 -6.45
C ALA A 79 7.66 32.46 -6.79
N TRP A 80 8.04 31.52 -5.92
CA TRP A 80 7.64 30.11 -6.04
C TRP A 80 6.12 29.97 -6.01
N THR A 81 5.45 30.60 -5.02
CA THR A 81 3.99 30.55 -4.90
C THR A 81 3.28 31.17 -6.09
N ALA A 82 3.76 32.30 -6.60
CA ALA A 82 3.21 32.96 -7.77
C ALA A 82 3.36 32.11 -9.05
N ALA A 83 4.53 31.49 -9.24
CA ALA A 83 4.80 30.61 -10.38
C ALA A 83 3.89 29.38 -10.35
N LEU A 84 3.71 28.75 -9.19
CA LEU A 84 2.80 27.61 -9.01
C LEU A 84 1.33 27.98 -9.26
N ARG A 85 0.92 29.21 -8.93
CA ARG A 85 -0.43 29.71 -9.23
C ARG A 85 -0.62 29.88 -10.73
N GLY A 86 0.34 30.52 -11.41
CA GLY A 86 0.31 30.68 -12.86
C GLY A 86 0.26 29.32 -13.58
N LEU A 87 1.09 28.36 -13.17
CA LEU A 87 1.03 27.00 -13.69
C LEU A 87 -0.28 26.28 -13.35
N GLY A 88 -0.91 26.59 -12.21
CA GLY A 88 -2.21 26.07 -11.84
C GLY A 88 -3.33 26.56 -12.77
N THR A 89 -3.32 27.85 -13.11
CA THR A 89 -4.21 28.43 -14.13
C THR A 89 -3.96 27.79 -15.50
N ASP A 90 -2.70 27.61 -15.86
CA ASP A 90 -2.31 27.13 -17.18
C ASP A 90 -2.56 25.61 -17.35
N PHE A 91 -2.35 24.78 -16.32
CA PHE A 91 -2.27 23.31 -16.43
C PHE A 91 -3.05 22.51 -15.36
N GLY A 92 -3.66 23.17 -14.37
CA GLY A 92 -4.30 22.51 -13.24
C GLY A 92 -5.57 21.73 -13.61
N THR A 93 -5.86 20.66 -12.87
CA THR A 93 -7.02 19.77 -13.11
C THR A 93 -8.19 20.02 -12.15
N THR A 94 -8.11 21.03 -11.27
CA THR A 94 -9.04 21.23 -10.14
C THR A 94 -9.77 22.58 -10.15
N GLY A 95 -9.87 23.25 -11.30
CA GLY A 95 -10.59 24.52 -11.47
C GLY A 95 -9.68 25.77 -11.41
N PRO A 96 -10.20 26.95 -11.76
CA PRO A 96 -9.43 28.20 -11.76
C PRO A 96 -8.98 28.60 -10.34
N ASP A 97 -7.82 29.27 -10.25
CA ASP A 97 -7.20 29.83 -9.03
C ASP A 97 -6.67 28.83 -7.98
N VAL A 98 -6.53 27.54 -8.33
CA VAL A 98 -5.86 26.54 -7.48
C VAL A 98 -4.41 26.38 -7.92
N LEU A 99 -3.47 26.36 -6.96
CA LEU A 99 -2.06 26.03 -7.23
C LEU A 99 -1.97 24.70 -7.97
N ILE A 100 -1.06 24.59 -8.94
CA ILE A 100 -0.81 23.27 -9.54
C ILE A 100 -0.43 22.29 -8.43
N ARG A 101 -1.06 21.12 -8.45
CA ARG A 101 -0.76 20.06 -7.50
C ARG A 101 0.70 19.64 -7.71
N HIS A 102 1.50 19.76 -6.67
CA HIS A 102 2.92 19.44 -6.71
C HIS A 102 3.41 18.91 -5.36
N HIS A 103 4.48 18.12 -5.41
CA HIS A 103 5.12 17.56 -4.23
C HIS A 103 6.64 17.53 -4.44
N LEU A 104 7.42 18.11 -3.52
CA LEU A 104 8.85 17.83 -3.38
C LEU A 104 8.99 16.85 -2.23
N MET A 105 9.44 15.63 -2.47
CA MET A 105 9.55 14.58 -1.44
C MET A 105 10.91 13.92 -1.52
N ILE A 106 11.47 13.52 -0.37
CA ILE A 106 12.63 12.63 -0.36
C ILE A 106 12.28 11.38 -1.19
N TYR A 107 13.16 11.06 -2.12
CA TYR A 107 13.02 10.03 -3.13
C TYR A 107 13.96 8.84 -2.90
N SER A 108 15.03 9.00 -2.12
CA SER A 108 16.05 7.97 -1.96
C SER A 108 15.46 6.66 -1.45
N SER A 109 15.40 5.65 -2.30
CA SER A 109 16.22 4.46 -2.10
C SER A 109 16.84 4.07 -3.45
N LEU A 110 18.12 3.67 -3.43
CA LEU A 110 18.83 3.08 -4.57
C LEU A 110 18.25 1.72 -4.98
N ALA A 111 17.18 1.23 -4.33
CA ALA A 111 16.48 0.00 -4.68
C ALA A 111 15.69 0.20 -5.98
N GLY A 112 16.43 0.43 -7.05
CA GLY A 112 16.00 0.13 -8.39
C GLY A 112 15.89 -1.39 -8.57
N PRO A 113 15.43 -1.81 -9.75
CA PRO A 113 15.42 -3.21 -10.18
C PRO A 113 16.72 -3.91 -9.78
N GLY A 114 16.66 -4.84 -8.83
CA GLY A 114 17.80 -5.65 -8.43
C GLY A 114 18.95 -4.93 -7.72
N THR A 115 18.71 -3.81 -7.02
CA THR A 115 19.73 -3.19 -6.16
C THR A 115 19.52 -3.57 -4.70
N VAL A 116 20.62 -3.91 -4.01
CA VAL A 116 20.66 -4.16 -2.56
C VAL A 116 21.03 -2.88 -1.82
N VAL A 117 20.23 -2.47 -0.83
CA VAL A 117 20.46 -1.26 -0.02
C VAL A 117 20.49 -1.64 1.45
N SER A 118 21.53 -1.22 2.19
CA SER A 118 21.58 -1.42 3.65
C SER A 118 20.49 -0.63 4.36
N ALA A 119 19.83 -1.25 5.34
CA ALA A 119 18.81 -0.57 6.13
C ALA A 119 19.43 0.31 7.23
N SER A 120 18.81 1.47 7.47
CA SER A 120 19.10 2.30 8.66
C SER A 120 18.28 1.81 9.86
N PRO A 121 18.70 2.10 11.12
CA PRO A 121 18.00 1.64 12.33
C PRO A 121 16.59 2.22 12.52
N GLY A 122 16.14 3.14 11.66
CA GLY A 122 14.86 3.82 11.78
C GLY A 122 14.84 4.87 12.90
N LYS A 123 13.91 5.82 12.81
CA LYS A 123 13.74 6.90 13.79
C LYS A 123 12.81 6.48 14.92
N VAL A 124 13.31 6.51 16.16
CA VAL A 124 12.50 6.22 17.35
C VAL A 124 11.78 7.49 17.84
N THR A 125 10.47 7.39 18.04
CA THR A 125 9.62 8.48 18.57
C THR A 125 8.76 7.99 19.74
N PRO A 126 8.57 8.79 20.80
CA PRO A 126 7.69 8.39 21.90
C PRO A 126 6.23 8.29 21.45
N ALA A 127 5.52 7.25 21.91
CA ALA A 127 4.08 7.07 21.65
C ALA A 127 3.18 7.88 22.62
N GLY A 128 3.76 8.87 23.31
CA GLY A 128 3.17 9.54 24.47
C GLY A 128 3.45 8.82 25.79
N ARG A 129 3.13 9.50 26.90
CA ARG A 129 3.56 9.09 28.25
C ARG A 129 2.99 7.70 28.61
N GLY A 130 3.89 6.75 28.85
CA GLY A 130 3.53 5.38 29.28
C GLY A 130 2.92 4.50 28.19
N ARG A 131 2.95 4.92 26.92
CA ARG A 131 2.33 4.19 25.80
C ARG A 131 3.34 3.54 24.83
N GLY A 132 4.62 3.49 25.21
CA GLY A 132 5.69 2.89 24.42
C GLY A 132 6.37 3.85 23.45
N HIS A 133 6.98 3.30 22.40
CA HIS A 133 7.70 4.04 21.36
C HIS A 133 7.39 3.45 19.99
N TRP A 134 7.38 4.30 18.96
CA TRP A 134 7.37 3.88 17.57
C TRP A 134 8.79 3.86 17.04
N ARG A 135 9.09 2.87 16.19
CA ARG A 135 10.27 2.90 15.34
C ARG A 135 9.80 3.10 13.90
N ASN A 136 10.09 4.26 13.34
CA ASN A 136 9.64 4.66 12.02
C ASN A 136 10.71 4.36 10.98
N PHE A 137 10.31 3.73 9.88
CA PHE A 137 11.14 3.47 8.72
C PHE A 137 10.54 4.19 7.52
N ASP A 138 11.37 4.88 6.75
CA ASP A 138 10.97 5.51 5.49
C ASP A 138 11.94 5.18 4.35
N VAL A 139 11.82 5.92 3.25
CA VAL A 139 12.65 5.70 2.06
C VAL A 139 14.14 5.86 2.37
N THR A 140 14.51 6.81 3.25
CA THR A 140 15.87 7.03 3.74
C THR A 140 16.44 5.84 4.50
N ASP A 141 15.55 4.97 5.03
CA ASP A 141 15.95 3.72 5.68
C ASP A 141 16.06 2.52 4.73
N GLY A 142 15.85 2.72 3.42
CA GLY A 142 16.03 1.71 2.38
C GLY A 142 14.73 1.25 1.69
N LEU A 143 13.56 1.64 2.21
CA LEU A 143 12.28 1.34 1.57
C LEU A 143 12.19 1.99 0.19
N ALA A 144 11.75 1.22 -0.81
CA ALA A 144 11.62 1.76 -2.16
C ALA A 144 10.49 2.79 -2.32
N GLY A 145 9.56 2.90 -1.39
CA GLY A 145 8.43 3.83 -1.48
C GLY A 145 7.74 3.97 -0.13
N ALA A 146 7.27 5.18 0.17
CA ALA A 146 6.66 5.51 1.46
C ALA A 146 5.23 4.97 1.64
N ALA A 147 4.51 4.74 0.53
CA ALA A 147 3.14 4.26 0.57
C ALA A 147 3.10 2.72 0.56
N VAL A 148 3.22 2.13 1.74
CA VAL A 148 3.13 0.68 1.97
C VAL A 148 1.66 0.25 1.98
N ARG A 149 1.27 -0.57 1.02
CA ARG A 149 -0.11 -1.08 0.84
C ARG A 149 -0.33 -2.44 1.51
N SER A 150 0.70 -3.26 1.57
CA SER A 150 0.66 -4.60 2.13
C SER A 150 2.01 -4.97 2.73
N ILE A 151 1.97 -5.67 3.86
CA ILE A 151 3.16 -6.23 4.53
C ILE A 151 2.94 -7.74 4.66
N LEU A 152 4.00 -8.52 4.46
CA LEU A 152 4.01 -9.97 4.64
C LEU A 152 5.36 -10.40 5.18
N GLN A 153 5.41 -11.28 6.18
CA GLN A 153 6.62 -12.02 6.50
C GLN A 153 6.57 -13.38 5.81
N ASP A 154 7.58 -13.70 5.01
CA ASP A 154 7.67 -15.00 4.33
C ASP A 154 8.10 -16.13 5.28
N GLN A 155 8.07 -17.37 4.78
CA GLN A 155 8.45 -18.57 5.52
C GLN A 155 9.91 -18.51 6.02
N GLU A 156 10.80 -17.83 5.29
CA GLU A 156 12.22 -17.65 5.60
C GLU A 156 12.47 -16.52 6.61
N GLY A 157 11.44 -15.74 6.95
CA GLY A 157 11.47 -14.67 7.93
C GLY A 157 11.71 -13.27 7.34
N ALA A 158 11.87 -13.15 6.02
CA ALA A 158 12.02 -11.85 5.38
C ALA A 158 10.69 -11.12 5.26
N LEU A 159 10.73 -9.79 5.41
CA LEU A 159 9.56 -8.93 5.24
C LEU A 159 9.43 -8.48 3.79
N TRP A 160 8.22 -8.50 3.28
CA TRP A 160 7.85 -8.06 1.94
C TRP A 160 6.85 -6.92 2.04
N PHE A 161 7.15 -5.82 1.35
CA PHE A 161 6.38 -4.59 1.34
C PHE A 161 5.87 -4.35 -0.08
N GLY A 162 4.55 -4.41 -0.25
CA GLY A 162 3.88 -3.97 -1.47
C GLY A 162 3.72 -2.47 -1.39
N ILE A 163 4.30 -1.75 -2.35
CA ILE A 163 4.42 -0.29 -2.29
C ILE A 163 3.96 0.37 -3.58
N GLU A 164 3.75 1.67 -3.53
CA GLU A 164 3.80 2.50 -4.74
C GLU A 164 5.24 2.55 -5.25
N GLY A 165 5.52 1.91 -6.39
CA GLY A 165 6.84 1.83 -6.98
C GLY A 165 7.46 0.42 -7.07
N GLY A 166 6.73 -0.62 -6.66
CA GLY A 166 7.11 -2.03 -6.83
C GLY A 166 6.87 -2.87 -5.57
N VAL A 167 7.83 -3.76 -5.31
CA VAL A 167 7.89 -4.58 -4.10
C VAL A 167 9.27 -4.40 -3.47
N SER A 168 9.34 -4.27 -2.15
CA SER A 168 10.59 -4.36 -1.38
C SER A 168 10.62 -5.61 -0.53
N ARG A 169 11.70 -6.37 -0.58
CA ARG A 169 12.02 -7.45 0.36
C ARG A 169 13.08 -6.94 1.34
N TYR A 170 12.95 -7.27 2.62
CA TYR A 170 13.88 -6.94 3.69
C TYR A 170 14.28 -8.20 4.46
N ASP A 171 15.57 -8.46 4.58
CA ASP A 171 16.11 -9.67 5.24
C ASP A 171 16.56 -9.43 6.70
N GLY A 172 16.24 -8.27 7.27
CA GLY A 172 16.75 -7.85 8.58
C GLY A 172 18.03 -7.01 8.53
N LYS A 173 18.66 -6.88 7.36
CA LYS A 173 19.86 -6.07 7.15
C LYS A 173 19.78 -5.17 5.92
N SER A 174 19.17 -5.66 4.86
CA SER A 174 19.17 -5.02 3.55
C SER A 174 17.83 -5.15 2.84
N PHE A 175 17.53 -4.16 2.01
CA PHE A 175 16.40 -4.13 1.12
C PHE A 175 16.80 -4.52 -0.30
N ILE A 176 15.95 -5.30 -0.97
CA ILE A 176 16.00 -5.58 -2.41
C ILE A 176 14.65 -5.22 -3.01
N SER A 177 14.61 -4.58 -4.17
CA SER A 177 13.36 -4.19 -4.81
C SER A 177 13.14 -4.75 -6.20
N PHE A 178 11.88 -5.01 -6.50
CA PHE A 178 11.38 -5.54 -7.77
C PHE A 178 10.34 -4.61 -8.37
N THR A 179 10.42 -4.45 -9.69
CA THR A 179 9.59 -3.56 -10.50
C THR A 179 9.17 -4.27 -11.79
N THR A 180 8.45 -3.56 -12.66
CA THR A 180 8.11 -4.04 -14.00
C THR A 180 9.31 -4.39 -14.87
N ARG A 181 10.50 -3.85 -14.57
CA ARG A 181 11.74 -4.22 -15.28
C ARG A 181 12.27 -5.59 -14.86
N ASP A 182 11.86 -6.08 -13.69
CA ASP A 182 12.27 -7.37 -13.13
C ASP A 182 11.27 -8.49 -13.46
N GLY A 183 10.10 -8.15 -13.99
CA GLY A 183 9.03 -9.09 -14.32
C GLY A 183 7.73 -8.91 -13.54
N LEU A 184 7.66 -7.95 -12.61
CA LEU A 184 6.42 -7.59 -11.92
C LEU A 184 5.40 -7.04 -12.94
N ALA A 185 4.13 -7.41 -12.84
CA ALA A 185 3.13 -6.99 -13.80
C ALA A 185 2.83 -5.48 -13.75
N HIS A 186 2.94 -4.87 -12.57
CA HIS A 186 2.72 -3.44 -12.38
C HIS A 186 3.37 -2.93 -11.08
N ASN A 187 3.90 -1.71 -11.09
CA ASN A 187 4.63 -1.12 -9.95
C ASN A 187 3.74 -0.63 -8.79
N LEU A 188 2.43 -0.82 -8.86
CA LEU A 188 1.51 -0.51 -7.76
C LEU A 188 0.97 -1.82 -7.22
N VAL A 189 1.62 -2.33 -6.18
CA VAL A 189 1.28 -3.61 -5.54
C VAL A 189 0.34 -3.36 -4.38
N LEU A 190 -0.85 -3.95 -4.47
CA LEU A 190 -1.95 -3.75 -3.53
C LEU A 190 -2.01 -4.81 -2.44
N LYS A 191 -1.59 -6.04 -2.76
CA LYS A 191 -1.65 -7.17 -1.84
C LYS A 191 -0.51 -8.14 -2.12
N ILE A 192 0.05 -8.71 -1.06
CA ILE A 192 1.01 -9.82 -1.13
C ILE A 192 0.44 -11.00 -0.36
N LEU A 193 0.62 -12.20 -0.90
CA LEU A 193 0.37 -13.49 -0.25
C LEU A 193 1.55 -14.42 -0.54
N GLN A 194 2.01 -15.18 0.46
CA GLN A 194 2.78 -16.41 0.21
C GLN A 194 1.83 -17.59 0.37
N ASP A 195 1.75 -18.44 -0.64
CA ASP A 195 1.00 -19.69 -0.52
C ASP A 195 1.78 -20.76 0.27
N ARG A 196 1.11 -21.87 0.55
CA ARG A 196 1.69 -23.00 1.29
C ARG A 196 2.89 -23.64 0.60
N GLU A 197 3.03 -23.50 -0.71
CA GLU A 197 4.16 -24.02 -1.48
C GLU A 197 5.37 -23.06 -1.46
N GLY A 198 5.23 -21.90 -0.81
CA GLY A 198 6.26 -20.89 -0.71
C GLY A 198 6.27 -19.89 -1.87
N ILE A 199 5.32 -20.00 -2.80
CA ILE A 199 5.20 -19.10 -3.95
C ILE A 199 4.57 -17.78 -3.49
N LEU A 200 5.13 -16.68 -3.98
CA LEU A 200 4.64 -15.34 -3.68
C LEU A 200 3.70 -14.86 -4.79
N TRP A 201 2.59 -14.26 -4.38
CA TRP A 201 1.55 -13.71 -5.24
C TRP A 201 1.38 -12.22 -4.96
N PHE A 202 1.44 -11.42 -6.01
CA PHE A 202 1.36 -9.97 -5.95
C PHE A 202 0.15 -9.48 -6.75
N GLY A 203 -0.87 -9.01 -6.03
CA GLY A 203 -2.04 -8.38 -6.63
C GLY A 203 -1.72 -6.93 -6.96
N THR A 204 -1.97 -6.52 -8.19
CA THR A 204 -1.56 -5.19 -8.67
C THR A 204 -2.75 -4.33 -9.08
N TRP A 205 -2.54 -3.02 -9.20
CA TRP A 205 -3.61 -2.07 -9.52
C TRP A 205 -4.16 -2.19 -10.95
N GLY A 206 -3.42 -2.76 -11.89
CA GLY A 206 -3.87 -2.85 -13.28
C GLY A 206 -3.05 -3.75 -14.19
N GLY A 207 -2.08 -4.51 -13.66
CA GLY A 207 -1.33 -5.51 -14.42
C GLY A 207 -1.81 -6.94 -14.16
N GLY A 208 -2.88 -7.12 -13.37
CA GLY A 208 -3.31 -8.43 -12.91
C GLY A 208 -2.50 -8.91 -11.71
N VAL A 209 -2.13 -10.19 -11.75
CA VAL A 209 -1.40 -10.88 -10.67
C VAL A 209 -0.01 -11.28 -11.15
N SER A 210 1.01 -10.96 -10.36
CA SER A 210 2.36 -11.54 -10.55
C SER A 210 2.56 -12.70 -9.59
N ARG A 211 2.92 -13.86 -10.11
CA ARG A 211 3.37 -15.04 -9.36
C ARG A 211 4.89 -15.09 -9.40
N TYR A 212 5.51 -15.27 -8.25
CA TYR A 212 6.96 -15.31 -8.07
C TYR A 212 7.37 -16.59 -7.35
N ASP A 213 8.28 -17.34 -7.96
CA ASP A 213 8.82 -18.56 -7.39
C ASP A 213 10.23 -18.32 -6.80
N PRO A 214 10.36 -18.08 -5.48
CA PRO A 214 11.66 -17.81 -4.87
C PRO A 214 12.62 -19.00 -4.96
N SER A 215 12.10 -20.24 -5.06
CA SER A 215 12.93 -21.45 -5.07
C SER A 215 13.83 -21.55 -6.31
N THR A 216 13.41 -20.91 -7.40
CA THR A 216 14.17 -20.83 -8.65
C THR A 216 15.25 -19.73 -8.64
N SER A 217 15.24 -18.85 -7.63
CA SER A 217 16.18 -17.74 -7.50
C SER A 217 17.41 -18.11 -6.65
N LEU A 218 18.43 -18.69 -7.30
CA LEU A 218 19.74 -18.92 -6.67
C LEU A 218 20.39 -17.62 -6.15
N ALA A 219 20.10 -16.48 -6.79
CA ALA A 219 20.65 -15.17 -6.45
C ALA A 219 20.21 -14.69 -5.06
N LEU A 220 18.93 -14.84 -4.71
CA LEU A 220 18.40 -14.40 -3.41
C LEU A 220 19.01 -15.18 -2.24
N ARG A 221 19.31 -16.47 -2.43
CA ARG A 221 20.00 -17.29 -1.41
C ARG A 221 21.43 -16.80 -1.12
N SER A 222 22.03 -16.07 -2.07
CA SER A 222 23.36 -15.48 -1.95
C SER A 222 23.35 -13.98 -1.60
N GLY A 223 22.18 -13.39 -1.32
CA GLY A 223 22.06 -11.95 -1.05
C GLY A 223 22.29 -11.07 -2.28
N GLN A 224 22.16 -11.62 -3.48
CA GLN A 224 22.27 -10.90 -4.74
C GLN A 224 20.88 -10.76 -5.37
N ALA A 225 20.69 -9.70 -6.15
CA ALA A 225 19.49 -9.58 -6.94
C ALA A 225 19.48 -10.58 -8.11
N PRO A 226 18.33 -11.22 -8.39
CA PRO A 226 18.20 -12.03 -9.59
C PRO A 226 18.30 -11.13 -10.84
N SER A 227 19.08 -11.57 -11.83
CA SER A 227 19.14 -10.94 -13.15
C SER A 227 17.86 -11.29 -13.93
N ALA A 228 17.40 -10.38 -14.80
CA ALA A 228 16.31 -10.64 -15.74
C ALA A 228 16.57 -11.86 -16.67
N SER A 229 17.81 -12.35 -16.74
CA SER A 229 18.21 -13.54 -17.52
C SER A 229 18.15 -14.87 -16.74
N SER A 230 17.86 -14.86 -15.44
CA SER A 230 17.60 -16.08 -14.67
C SER A 230 16.15 -16.52 -14.89
N GLY A 231 15.94 -17.63 -15.58
CA GLY A 231 14.65 -18.02 -16.16
C GLY A 231 13.43 -18.07 -15.23
N HIS A 232 12.24 -17.88 -15.82
CA HIS A 232 10.87 -18.15 -15.33
C HIS A 232 10.54 -17.88 -13.84
N VAL A 233 11.24 -16.97 -13.17
CA VAL A 233 10.96 -16.64 -11.75
C VAL A 233 9.62 -15.90 -11.61
N TRP A 234 9.20 -15.16 -12.64
CA TRP A 234 7.94 -14.41 -12.69
C TRP A 234 6.97 -14.98 -13.71
N THR A 235 5.70 -15.08 -13.35
CA THR A 235 4.58 -15.37 -14.26
C THR A 235 3.48 -14.35 -14.01
N THR A 236 2.85 -13.83 -15.07
CA THR A 236 1.76 -12.85 -14.95
C THR A 236 0.46 -13.46 -15.42
N PHE A 237 -0.61 -13.24 -14.65
CA PHE A 237 -1.98 -13.59 -15.02
C PHE A 237 -2.82 -12.32 -15.14
N THR A 238 -3.53 -12.20 -16.25
CA THR A 238 -4.39 -11.07 -16.62
C THR A 238 -5.80 -11.54 -16.95
N ALA A 239 -6.67 -10.61 -17.30
CA ALA A 239 -8.01 -10.91 -17.81
C ALA A 239 -8.00 -11.79 -19.07
N ARG A 240 -6.91 -11.77 -19.84
CA ARG A 240 -6.74 -12.64 -21.02
C ARG A 240 -6.51 -14.11 -20.64
N ASP A 241 -6.03 -14.35 -19.43
CA ASP A 241 -5.73 -15.69 -18.89
C ASP A 241 -6.91 -16.27 -18.10
N GLY A 242 -8.01 -15.52 -17.96
CA GLY A 242 -9.23 -15.92 -17.25
C GLY A 242 -9.46 -15.22 -15.91
N LEU A 243 -8.57 -14.31 -15.49
CA LEU A 243 -8.82 -13.44 -14.33
C LEU A 243 -10.02 -12.51 -14.61
N ALA A 244 -10.82 -12.19 -13.61
CA ALA A 244 -12.01 -11.35 -13.80
C ALA A 244 -11.69 -9.91 -14.21
N ASP A 245 -10.62 -9.33 -13.68
CA ASP A 245 -10.16 -7.97 -13.97
C ASP A 245 -8.69 -7.81 -13.54
N ASP A 246 -7.94 -6.95 -14.24
CA ASP A 246 -6.50 -6.73 -13.98
C ASP A 246 -6.22 -5.89 -12.72
N HIS A 247 -7.26 -5.33 -12.08
CA HIS A 247 -7.14 -4.70 -10.78
C HIS A 247 -7.40 -5.72 -9.66
N VAL A 248 -6.33 -6.20 -9.03
CA VAL A 248 -6.39 -7.20 -7.95
C VAL A 248 -6.06 -6.57 -6.60
N GLY A 249 -7.09 -6.37 -5.79
CA GLY A 249 -7.00 -5.71 -4.49
C GLY A 249 -6.93 -6.66 -3.30
N ALA A 250 -7.25 -7.94 -3.48
CA ALA A 250 -7.22 -8.96 -2.44
C ALA A 250 -6.75 -10.30 -3.00
N ILE A 251 -6.00 -11.05 -2.19
CA ILE A 251 -5.54 -12.40 -2.47
C ILE A 251 -5.68 -13.22 -1.20
N PHE A 252 -6.19 -14.45 -1.32
CA PHE A 252 -6.34 -15.37 -0.20
C PHE A 252 -6.19 -16.82 -0.69
N GLN A 253 -5.48 -17.68 0.05
CA GLN A 253 -5.46 -19.11 -0.20
C GLN A 253 -6.44 -19.81 0.75
N ASP A 254 -7.38 -20.58 0.21
CA ASP A 254 -8.31 -21.37 1.03
C ASP A 254 -7.68 -22.66 1.56
N ARG A 255 -8.46 -23.38 2.38
CA ARG A 255 -8.01 -24.63 3.01
C ARG A 255 -7.76 -25.74 2.02
N GLU A 256 -8.50 -25.74 0.92
CA GLU A 256 -8.42 -26.68 -0.19
C GLU A 256 -7.22 -26.40 -1.10
N GLY A 257 -6.59 -25.24 -0.96
CA GLY A 257 -5.39 -24.84 -1.68
C GLY A 257 -5.63 -23.92 -2.88
N TYR A 258 -6.90 -23.59 -3.18
CA TYR A 258 -7.23 -22.65 -4.24
C TYR A 258 -6.79 -21.23 -3.86
N ILE A 259 -6.33 -20.47 -4.87
CA ILE A 259 -6.02 -19.06 -4.69
C ILE A 259 -7.18 -18.21 -5.18
N TRP A 260 -7.71 -17.37 -4.31
CA TRP A 260 -8.81 -16.46 -4.57
C TRP A 260 -8.30 -15.03 -4.76
N PHE A 261 -8.80 -14.37 -5.80
CA PHE A 261 -8.43 -13.01 -6.19
C PHE A 261 -9.66 -12.12 -6.19
N GLY A 262 -9.64 -11.09 -5.35
CA GLY A 262 -10.68 -10.06 -5.30
C GLY A 262 -10.36 -8.97 -6.31
N THR A 263 -11.26 -8.77 -7.28
CA THR A 263 -11.05 -7.85 -8.40
C THR A 263 -12.15 -6.78 -8.49
N LYS A 264 -12.11 -5.91 -9.50
CA LYS A 264 -13.22 -4.97 -9.79
C LYS A 264 -14.42 -5.59 -10.52
N ARG A 265 -14.28 -6.79 -11.09
CA ARG A 265 -15.32 -7.43 -11.90
C ARG A 265 -15.73 -8.82 -11.42
N GLY A 266 -15.42 -9.14 -10.17
CA GLY A 266 -15.80 -10.38 -9.51
C GLY A 266 -14.68 -10.93 -8.64
N VAL A 267 -14.90 -12.14 -8.13
CA VAL A 267 -13.88 -12.94 -7.46
C VAL A 267 -13.43 -14.03 -8.41
N SER A 268 -12.12 -14.15 -8.64
CA SER A 268 -11.55 -15.27 -9.42
C SER A 268 -10.95 -16.30 -8.49
N ARG A 269 -11.30 -17.58 -8.65
CA ARG A 269 -10.67 -18.71 -7.98
C ARG A 269 -9.75 -19.42 -8.95
N TYR A 270 -8.51 -19.68 -8.55
CA TYR A 270 -7.50 -20.37 -9.32
C TYR A 270 -7.15 -21.71 -8.69
N ASP A 271 -7.10 -22.76 -9.51
CA ASP A 271 -6.83 -24.16 -9.11
C ASP A 271 -5.40 -24.63 -9.42
N GLY A 272 -4.51 -23.71 -9.80
CA GLY A 272 -3.18 -24.06 -10.29
C GLY A 272 -3.09 -24.19 -11.81
N LYS A 273 -4.22 -24.19 -12.52
CA LYS A 273 -4.29 -24.35 -13.99
C LYS A 273 -5.23 -23.36 -14.66
N SER A 274 -6.39 -23.10 -14.07
CA SER A 274 -7.49 -22.34 -14.67
C SER A 274 -8.21 -21.47 -13.64
N PHE A 275 -8.93 -20.46 -14.13
CA PHE A 275 -9.74 -19.55 -13.33
C PHE A 275 -11.23 -19.85 -13.46
N ILE A 276 -11.94 -19.76 -12.35
CA ILE A 276 -13.41 -19.66 -12.31
C ILE A 276 -13.76 -18.31 -11.68
N THR A 277 -14.65 -17.56 -12.31
CA THR A 277 -15.10 -16.25 -11.80
C THR A 277 -16.50 -16.33 -11.22
N LEU A 278 -16.67 -15.79 -10.02
CA LEU A 278 -17.96 -15.56 -9.36
C LEU A 278 -18.29 -14.07 -9.38
N THR A 279 -19.52 -13.74 -9.78
CA THR A 279 -20.01 -12.38 -10.00
C THR A 279 -21.38 -12.17 -9.33
N THR A 280 -21.96 -10.98 -9.51
CA THR A 280 -23.35 -10.69 -9.11
C THR A 280 -24.37 -11.61 -9.78
N ARG A 281 -24.06 -12.22 -10.93
CA ARG A 281 -24.94 -13.21 -11.56
C ARG A 281 -25.00 -14.52 -10.77
N ASP A 282 -23.97 -14.80 -9.99
CA ASP A 282 -23.83 -16.00 -9.17
C ASP A 282 -24.33 -15.77 -7.72
N GLY A 283 -24.66 -14.52 -7.37
CA GLY A 283 -25.19 -14.13 -6.06
C GLY A 283 -24.26 -13.25 -5.20
N LEU A 284 -23.06 -12.91 -5.70
CA LEU A 284 -22.17 -11.95 -5.03
C LEU A 284 -22.86 -10.58 -4.90
N ALA A 285 -22.74 -9.91 -3.75
CA ALA A 285 -23.45 -8.66 -3.51
C ALA A 285 -23.03 -7.52 -4.45
N HIS A 286 -21.75 -7.48 -4.82
CA HIS A 286 -21.21 -6.52 -5.78
C HIS A 286 -19.89 -7.04 -6.37
N ASN A 287 -19.64 -6.77 -7.65
CA ASN A 287 -18.48 -7.33 -8.38
C ASN A 287 -17.11 -6.83 -7.90
N THR A 288 -17.01 -5.59 -7.42
CA THR A 288 -15.79 -5.09 -6.78
C THR A 288 -15.63 -5.68 -5.37
N VAL A 289 -14.54 -6.41 -5.14
CA VAL A 289 -14.22 -7.08 -3.86
C VAL A 289 -12.93 -6.54 -3.27
N TYR A 290 -12.97 -6.15 -1.99
CA TYR A 290 -11.85 -5.50 -1.28
C TYR A 290 -11.08 -6.40 -0.33
N SER A 291 -11.72 -7.44 0.21
CA SER A 291 -11.08 -8.39 1.11
C SER A 291 -11.77 -9.74 1.04
N ILE A 292 -10.99 -10.78 1.34
CA ILE A 292 -11.39 -12.18 1.30
C ILE A 292 -10.90 -12.85 2.58
N LEU A 293 -11.72 -13.70 3.18
CA LEU A 293 -11.36 -14.53 4.31
C LEU A 293 -12.15 -15.85 4.24
N GLN A 294 -11.54 -16.97 4.60
CA GLN A 294 -12.26 -18.19 4.97
C GLN A 294 -12.38 -18.26 6.49
N ASP A 295 -13.59 -18.42 7.01
CA ASP A 295 -13.79 -18.59 8.45
C ASP A 295 -13.45 -20.02 8.92
N ARG A 296 -13.56 -20.25 10.22
CA ARG A 296 -13.25 -21.55 10.84
C ARG A 296 -14.19 -22.66 10.39
N GLU A 297 -15.41 -22.31 10.06
CA GLU A 297 -16.50 -23.15 9.61
C GLU A 297 -16.38 -23.51 8.12
N GLY A 298 -15.49 -22.84 7.38
CA GLY A 298 -15.17 -23.11 5.98
C GLY A 298 -15.90 -22.20 4.99
N TYR A 299 -16.71 -21.25 5.46
CA TYR A 299 -17.36 -20.28 4.58
C TYR A 299 -16.36 -19.23 4.10
N MET A 300 -16.47 -18.88 2.82
CA MET A 300 -15.74 -17.77 2.24
C MET A 300 -16.51 -16.48 2.46
N TRP A 301 -15.83 -15.43 2.88
CA TRP A 301 -16.38 -14.10 3.12
C TRP A 301 -15.73 -13.08 2.20
N PHE A 302 -16.56 -12.27 1.55
CA PHE A 302 -16.16 -11.27 0.58
C PHE A 302 -16.72 -9.90 0.97
N MET A 303 -15.84 -8.94 1.27
CA MET A 303 -16.24 -7.55 1.49
C MET A 303 -16.34 -6.86 0.15
N THR A 304 -17.51 -6.33 -0.18
CA THR A 304 -17.79 -5.78 -1.51
C THR A 304 -17.90 -4.25 -1.50
N TRP A 305 -17.83 -3.63 -2.67
CA TRP A 305 -18.01 -2.17 -2.80
C TRP A 305 -19.50 -1.80 -2.78
N GLY A 306 -20.00 -1.44 -1.60
CA GLY A 306 -21.34 -0.88 -1.44
C GLY A 306 -22.47 -1.92 -1.38
N GLY A 307 -22.19 -3.18 -1.68
CA GLY A 307 -23.15 -4.29 -1.58
C GLY A 307 -23.23 -4.95 -0.20
N GLY A 308 -22.31 -4.62 0.71
CA GLY A 308 -22.16 -5.30 2.01
C GLY A 308 -21.16 -6.45 1.96
N VAL A 309 -21.37 -7.44 2.81
CA VAL A 309 -20.51 -8.62 2.94
C VAL A 309 -21.24 -9.84 2.43
N SER A 310 -20.65 -10.55 1.47
CA SER A 310 -21.17 -11.83 0.98
C SER A 310 -20.46 -13.01 1.65
N ARG A 311 -21.22 -13.92 2.25
CA ARG A 311 -20.78 -15.24 2.71
C ARG A 311 -21.12 -16.29 1.65
N TYR A 312 -20.19 -17.19 1.36
CA TYR A 312 -20.30 -18.22 0.35
C TYR A 312 -19.98 -19.60 0.94
N ASP A 313 -20.85 -20.57 0.69
CA ASP A 313 -20.75 -21.94 1.21
C ASP A 313 -20.13 -22.94 0.22
N GLY A 314 -19.59 -22.45 -0.90
CA GLY A 314 -19.13 -23.29 -2.01
C GLY A 314 -20.17 -23.51 -3.11
N LYS A 315 -21.42 -23.08 -2.91
CA LYS A 315 -22.54 -23.23 -3.85
C LYS A 315 -23.37 -21.96 -4.01
N SER A 316 -23.63 -21.24 -2.94
CA SER A 316 -24.56 -20.11 -2.87
C SER A 316 -24.06 -18.99 -1.97
N PHE A 317 -24.56 -17.78 -2.20
CA PHE A 317 -24.22 -16.59 -1.43
C PHE A 317 -25.35 -16.15 -0.50
N ILE A 318 -24.99 -15.71 0.69
CA ILE A 318 -25.83 -14.93 1.60
C ILE A 318 -25.16 -13.58 1.81
N THR A 319 -25.92 -12.49 1.74
CA THR A 319 -25.38 -11.13 1.87
C THR A 319 -25.87 -10.46 3.15
N PHE A 320 -24.96 -9.81 3.85
CA PHE A 320 -25.22 -9.01 5.05
C PHE A 320 -24.97 -7.53 4.75
N THR A 321 -25.92 -6.69 5.14
CA THR A 321 -25.94 -5.25 4.90
C THR A 321 -26.24 -4.47 6.18
N THR A 322 -26.34 -3.15 6.08
CA THR A 322 -26.81 -2.28 7.15
C THR A 322 -28.20 -2.62 7.65
N LYS A 323 -29.04 -3.28 6.83
CA LYS A 323 -30.35 -3.79 7.27
C LYS A 323 -30.23 -4.95 8.25
N ASP A 324 -29.12 -5.69 8.17
CA ASP A 324 -28.82 -6.84 9.02
C ASP A 324 -27.97 -6.47 10.24
N GLY A 325 -27.54 -5.20 10.33
CA GLY A 325 -26.78 -4.65 11.45
C GLY A 325 -25.33 -4.27 11.14
N LEU A 326 -24.83 -4.48 9.92
CA LEU A 326 -23.50 -4.03 9.51
C LEU A 326 -23.38 -2.50 9.62
N ALA A 327 -22.24 -1.98 10.08
CA ALA A 327 -22.05 -0.53 10.25
C ALA A 327 -22.11 0.24 8.92
N PHE A 328 -21.62 -0.36 7.84
CA PHE A 328 -21.67 0.21 6.50
C PHE A 328 -21.51 -0.85 5.41
N ASN A 329 -22.17 -0.69 4.26
CA ASN A 329 -22.16 -1.65 3.15
C ASN A 329 -20.87 -1.66 2.30
N ALA A 330 -19.84 -0.95 2.72
CA ALA A 330 -18.55 -0.89 2.06
C ALA A 330 -17.46 -0.85 3.12
N GLY A 331 -16.40 -1.62 2.91
CA GLY A 331 -15.32 -1.75 3.88
C GLY A 331 -14.00 -2.15 3.26
N GLY A 332 -12.99 -2.27 4.13
CA GLY A 332 -11.63 -2.58 3.74
C GLY A 332 -11.11 -3.92 4.25
N ALA A 333 -11.62 -4.44 5.36
CA ALA A 333 -11.01 -5.58 6.03
C ALA A 333 -12.04 -6.56 6.57
N ILE A 334 -11.66 -7.84 6.58
CA ILE A 334 -12.30 -8.93 7.31
C ILE A 334 -11.20 -9.59 8.14
N PHE A 335 -11.49 -9.86 9.41
CA PHE A 335 -10.60 -10.57 10.33
C PHE A 335 -11.43 -11.52 11.20
N GLN A 336 -10.94 -12.72 11.47
CA GLN A 336 -11.56 -13.62 12.46
C GLN A 336 -10.71 -13.63 13.72
N ASP A 337 -11.31 -13.30 14.86
CA ASP A 337 -10.61 -13.31 16.15
C ASP A 337 -10.43 -14.72 16.72
N ARG A 338 -9.74 -14.80 17.85
CA ARG A 338 -9.47 -16.08 18.54
C ARG A 338 -10.73 -16.79 19.02
N ASP A 339 -11.77 -16.04 19.37
CA ASP A 339 -13.05 -16.55 19.86
C ASP A 339 -13.99 -16.96 18.71
N GLY A 340 -13.58 -16.71 17.46
CA GLY A 340 -14.34 -17.07 16.26
C GLY A 340 -15.23 -15.95 15.72
N ASN A 341 -15.26 -14.78 16.35
CA ASN A 341 -16.04 -13.65 15.84
C ASN A 341 -15.39 -13.06 14.60
N LEU A 342 -16.21 -12.62 13.66
CA LEU A 342 -15.76 -11.90 12.47
C LEU A 342 -15.81 -10.40 12.70
N TRP A 343 -14.71 -9.72 12.42
CA TRP A 343 -14.56 -8.29 12.51
C TRP A 343 -14.45 -7.69 11.11
N PHE A 344 -15.28 -6.69 10.85
CA PHE A 344 -15.39 -6.02 9.57
C PHE A 344 -15.00 -4.55 9.73
N GLY A 345 -13.88 -4.16 9.14
CA GLY A 345 -13.52 -2.75 9.00
C GLY A 345 -14.32 -2.13 7.88
N THR A 346 -15.23 -1.20 8.19
CA THR A 346 -16.15 -0.57 7.22
C THR A 346 -15.84 0.92 7.04
N ARG A 347 -16.54 1.61 6.13
CA ARG A 347 -16.48 3.07 6.03
C ARG A 347 -17.29 3.81 7.11
N GLY A 348 -18.08 3.10 7.91
CA GLY A 348 -18.96 3.64 8.95
C GLY A 348 -18.62 3.15 10.36
N GLY A 349 -17.46 2.52 10.56
CA GLY A 349 -17.00 1.97 11.83
C GLY A 349 -16.49 0.54 11.69
N VAL A 350 -16.38 -0.15 12.81
CA VAL A 350 -16.05 -1.57 12.87
C VAL A 350 -17.30 -2.35 13.27
N SER A 351 -17.60 -3.45 12.59
CA SER A 351 -18.66 -4.38 12.99
C SER A 351 -18.07 -5.70 13.45
N ARG A 352 -18.42 -6.16 14.65
CA ARG A 352 -18.15 -7.51 15.14
C ARG A 352 -19.39 -8.38 14.96
N TYR A 353 -19.23 -9.55 14.34
CA TYR A 353 -20.27 -10.54 14.12
C TYR A 353 -19.96 -11.81 14.89
N ASP A 354 -20.89 -12.21 15.76
CA ASP A 354 -20.77 -13.39 16.64
C ASP A 354 -21.37 -14.68 16.03
N GLY A 355 -21.68 -14.66 14.73
CA GLY A 355 -22.40 -15.74 14.04
C GLY A 355 -23.93 -15.57 14.06
N LYS A 356 -24.46 -14.58 14.78
CA LYS A 356 -25.90 -14.30 14.88
C LYS A 356 -26.22 -12.83 14.65
N SER A 357 -25.47 -11.91 15.27
CA SER A 357 -25.76 -10.49 15.30
C SER A 357 -24.50 -9.63 15.17
N PHE A 358 -24.68 -8.38 14.74
CA PHE A 358 -23.60 -7.40 14.65
C PHE A 358 -23.59 -6.46 15.86
N THR A 359 -22.40 -6.22 16.41
CA THR A 359 -22.10 -5.12 17.35
C THR A 359 -21.21 -4.11 16.64
N ASN A 360 -21.58 -2.83 16.65
CA ASN A 360 -20.84 -1.79 15.93
C ASN A 360 -20.09 -0.86 16.87
N PHE A 361 -18.89 -0.48 16.46
CA PHE A 361 -18.03 0.50 17.12
C PHE A 361 -17.75 1.65 16.15
N THR A 362 -17.88 2.87 16.65
CA THR A 362 -17.75 4.12 15.88
C THR A 362 -16.88 5.12 16.63
N THR A 363 -16.70 6.32 16.06
CA THR A 363 -16.07 7.45 16.76
C THR A 363 -16.80 7.85 18.04
N LYS A 364 -18.10 7.52 18.19
CA LYS A 364 -18.84 7.73 19.44
C LYS A 364 -18.38 6.80 20.56
N ASP A 365 -17.85 5.64 20.21
CA ASP A 365 -17.38 4.61 21.13
C ASP A 365 -15.89 4.76 21.45
N GLY A 366 -15.17 5.59 20.68
CA GLY A 366 -13.77 5.92 20.91
C GLY A 366 -12.83 5.63 19.73
N LEU A 367 -13.32 5.08 18.62
CA LEU A 367 -12.51 4.94 17.40
C LEU A 367 -11.99 6.31 16.93
N VAL A 368 -10.80 6.31 16.34
CA VAL A 368 -10.17 7.52 15.83
C VAL A 368 -10.81 8.01 14.52
N ASP A 369 -11.35 7.09 13.71
CA ASP A 369 -12.16 7.35 12.52
C ASP A 369 -13.11 6.18 12.27
N ASN A 370 -14.23 6.46 11.59
CA ASN A 370 -15.16 5.42 11.15
C ASN A 370 -14.68 4.70 9.89
N ARG A 371 -13.73 5.25 9.12
CA ARG A 371 -13.21 4.67 7.87
C ARG A 371 -12.06 3.72 8.18
N VAL A 372 -12.40 2.52 8.62
CA VAL A 372 -11.44 1.50 9.02
C VAL A 372 -11.02 0.66 7.83
N ARG A 373 -9.71 0.59 7.57
CA ARG A 373 -9.11 -0.08 6.40
C ARG A 373 -8.45 -1.41 6.75
N SER A 374 -7.97 -1.56 7.98
CA SER A 374 -7.32 -2.77 8.49
C SER A 374 -7.83 -3.10 9.90
N VAL A 375 -7.89 -4.40 10.19
CA VAL A 375 -8.26 -4.95 11.50
C VAL A 375 -7.27 -6.05 11.82
N PHE A 376 -6.74 -6.04 13.04
CA PHE A 376 -5.79 -7.04 13.51
C PHE A 376 -5.98 -7.27 15.02
N GLN A 377 -5.70 -8.50 15.48
CA GLN A 377 -5.63 -8.83 16.91
C GLN A 377 -4.22 -9.35 17.21
N ASP A 378 -3.53 -8.69 18.14
CA ASP A 378 -2.17 -9.08 18.52
C ASP A 378 -2.12 -10.30 19.44
N GLN A 379 -0.91 -10.79 19.73
CA GLN A 379 -0.66 -11.93 20.62
C GLN A 379 -1.29 -11.78 22.02
N GLU A 380 -1.43 -10.56 22.53
CA GLU A 380 -2.04 -10.28 23.84
C GLU A 380 -3.58 -10.23 23.79
N GLY A 381 -4.16 -10.32 22.59
CA GLY A 381 -5.61 -10.29 22.38
C GLY A 381 -6.16 -8.88 22.18
N VAL A 382 -5.30 -7.87 22.09
CA VAL A 382 -5.66 -6.48 21.86
C VAL A 382 -5.91 -6.26 20.37
N PHE A 383 -6.98 -5.52 20.06
CA PHE A 383 -7.32 -5.19 18.69
C PHE A 383 -6.69 -3.89 18.24
N TRP A 384 -6.27 -3.85 16.99
CA TRP A 384 -5.73 -2.68 16.32
C TRP A 384 -6.56 -2.42 15.05
N PHE A 385 -7.07 -1.20 14.95
CA PHE A 385 -7.91 -0.74 13.85
C PHE A 385 -7.22 0.42 13.14
N GLY A 386 -6.74 0.18 11.92
CA GLY A 386 -6.11 1.22 11.11
C GLY A 386 -7.18 2.04 10.41
N ALA A 387 -7.28 3.32 10.77
CA ALA A 387 -8.13 4.27 10.07
C ALA A 387 -7.41 4.79 8.82
N LEU A 388 -8.17 5.00 7.75
CA LEU A 388 -7.59 5.44 6.49
C LEU A 388 -6.95 6.83 6.57
N TRP A 389 -7.34 7.73 7.48
CA TRP A 389 -6.86 9.12 7.44
C TRP A 389 -6.44 9.72 8.78
N ASN A 390 -6.69 9.05 9.90
CA ASN A 390 -6.58 9.65 11.23
C ASN A 390 -5.85 8.74 12.23
N GLY A 391 -4.95 7.88 11.76
CA GLY A 391 -4.11 7.06 12.65
C GLY A 391 -4.73 5.72 13.02
N VAL A 392 -4.32 5.17 14.16
CA VAL A 392 -4.68 3.82 14.60
C VAL A 392 -5.38 3.85 15.95
N SER A 393 -6.42 3.03 16.09
CA SER A 393 -7.10 2.78 17.36
C SER A 393 -6.70 1.42 17.92
N ARG A 394 -6.20 1.41 19.16
CA ARG A 394 -5.97 0.22 19.97
C ARG A 394 -7.18 -0.03 20.88
N TYR A 395 -7.67 -1.25 20.96
CA TYR A 395 -8.84 -1.62 21.75
C TYR A 395 -8.55 -2.86 22.61
N ASP A 396 -8.67 -2.71 23.92
CA ASP A 396 -8.37 -3.75 24.91
C ASP A 396 -9.60 -4.61 25.31
N GLY A 397 -10.70 -4.51 24.55
CA GLY A 397 -11.98 -5.13 24.89
C GLY A 397 -12.89 -4.26 25.78
N LYS A 398 -12.40 -3.13 26.29
CA LYS A 398 -13.16 -2.20 27.14
C LYS A 398 -13.08 -0.76 26.64
N SER A 399 -11.90 -0.30 26.26
CA SER A 399 -11.62 1.09 25.94
C SER A 399 -10.71 1.25 24.73
N PHE A 400 -10.83 2.39 24.05
CA PHE A 400 -9.99 2.75 22.92
C PHE A 400 -8.86 3.68 23.34
N THR A 401 -7.66 3.43 22.81
CA THR A 401 -6.51 4.33 22.86
C THR A 401 -6.08 4.64 21.44
N ASN A 402 -6.06 5.92 21.07
CA ASN A 402 -5.77 6.36 19.71
C ASN A 402 -4.34 6.90 19.58
N PHE A 403 -3.73 6.65 18.42
CA PHE A 403 -2.39 7.11 18.07
C PHE A 403 -2.43 7.80 16.71
N THR A 404 -1.82 8.97 16.64
CA THR A 404 -1.71 9.85 15.46
C THR A 404 -0.26 10.29 15.27
N THR A 405 -0.01 11.15 14.28
CA THR A 405 1.28 11.84 14.10
C THR A 405 1.71 12.64 15.32
N LYS A 406 0.75 13.14 16.13
CA LYS A 406 1.03 13.79 17.42
C LYS A 406 1.58 12.83 18.46
N ASP A 407 1.32 11.55 18.28
CA ASP A 407 1.76 10.44 19.13
C ASP A 407 2.93 9.68 18.50
N GLY A 408 3.65 10.30 17.55
CA GLY A 408 4.89 9.76 17.00
C GLY A 408 4.75 8.85 15.79
N LEU A 409 3.55 8.63 15.26
CA LEU A 409 3.39 7.97 13.96
C LEU A 409 4.02 8.80 12.84
N ILE A 410 4.61 8.14 11.83
CA ILE A 410 5.14 8.83 10.64
C ILE A 410 4.03 9.45 9.77
N ASN A 411 2.83 8.88 9.80
CA ASN A 411 1.67 9.37 9.05
C ASN A 411 0.35 8.91 9.70
N ASP A 412 -0.72 9.66 9.46
CA ASP A 412 -2.08 9.32 9.89
C ASP A 412 -2.85 8.49 8.84
N LEU A 413 -2.33 8.38 7.61
CA LEU A 413 -2.83 7.53 6.54
C LEU A 413 -2.32 6.10 6.72
N LEU A 414 -3.17 5.19 7.19
CA LEU A 414 -2.82 3.77 7.36
C LEU A 414 -3.53 2.89 6.33
N PHE A 415 -2.73 2.05 5.66
CA PHE A 415 -3.22 1.06 4.70
C PHE A 415 -3.23 -0.36 5.26
N SER A 416 -2.26 -0.71 6.12
CA SER A 416 -2.06 -2.07 6.60
C SER A 416 -1.51 -2.06 8.03
N ILE A 417 -1.80 -3.13 8.77
CA ILE A 417 -1.25 -3.45 10.09
C ILE A 417 -0.84 -4.92 10.03
N PHE A 418 0.33 -5.26 10.55
CA PHE A 418 0.90 -6.61 10.49
C PHE A 418 1.77 -6.85 11.71
N GLN A 419 1.62 -7.98 12.39
CA GLN A 419 2.56 -8.37 13.44
C GLN A 419 3.51 -9.46 12.91
N ASP A 420 4.81 -9.26 13.11
CA ASP A 420 5.82 -10.27 12.78
C ASP A 420 5.85 -11.42 13.80
N ARG A 421 6.63 -12.45 13.51
CA ARG A 421 6.82 -13.61 14.40
C ARG A 421 7.46 -13.28 15.75
N GLU A 422 8.16 -12.16 15.85
CA GLU A 422 8.80 -11.69 17.10
C GLU A 422 7.84 -10.88 17.96
N GLY A 423 6.64 -10.58 17.45
CA GLY A 423 5.61 -9.82 18.14
C GLY A 423 5.68 -8.32 17.88
N ASN A 424 6.55 -7.85 16.98
CA ASN A 424 6.59 -6.45 16.58
C ASN A 424 5.39 -6.14 15.67
N LEU A 425 4.67 -5.07 15.97
CA LEU A 425 3.51 -4.58 15.22
C LEU A 425 3.88 -3.52 14.17
#